data_AF-A0A7X9B0M5-F1
#
_entry.id   AF-A0A7X9B0M5-F1
#
_cell.length_a   1.000
_cell.length_b   1.000
_cell.length_c   1.000
_cell.angle_alpha   90.00
_cell.angle_beta   90.00
_cell.angle_gamma   90.00
#
_symmetry.space_group_name_H-M   'P 1'
#
loop_
_entity.id
_entity.type
_entity.pdbx_description
1 polymer ?
#
loop_
_entity_poly.entity_id
_entity_poly.type
_entity_poly.pdbx_seq_one_letter_code
_entity_poly.pdbx_strand_id
1 'polypeptide(L)'
;MIISHFNRYFEKHGRKTYIVLGVIISLMFVVFVTPGDVFSRGRGGNFGSMYGKKLRRQFVVKKMAETQVGIGLRYPQALGQDLGSDMIFHEMLNRLRILHEAKKRKLDNVSKEDVRKSIHENALFREDGKFSLEYFQRFKENYLAPRGLAATDFDRIVKENLIIERLEEQITANVVIDEAEAVGYVERYTTQYAEFLNDNSADPIIAEEEIEEFFASRKDELQMPDGKSALIANFETAALMAQLDKGEIDEALKGRLEPSLDELKMQYDNFKERVYKDKSFESVEADIRRNLRLRKVRRLLEERANALRAKFVETVQGESHAERLHRFRNEAETLGAKLVQSGFVTGSDVIPGLPGSQANLAAAIRNLSQPGQVGNLAYSAGGMSVPCLNEVQPTALPAMVNDEVRKMIVDLLITEKALAFHKEKIAPYAEIAPNVNERRELAGSLVEEIYKDDSLSDEEKQAKITQAQDDITTYVYPFFR
;
A
#
# COMPACT_ATOMS: atom_id res chain seq x y z
N MET A 1 10.83 -47.18 40.65
CA MET A 1 12.04 -47.95 40.30
C MET A 1 12.64 -47.64 38.91
N ILE A 2 12.03 -46.75 38.10
CA ILE A 2 12.53 -46.43 36.74
C ILE A 2 13.55 -45.26 36.75
N ILE A 3 13.40 -44.32 37.69
CA ILE A 3 14.22 -43.10 37.78
C ILE A 3 15.65 -43.39 38.26
N SER A 4 15.86 -44.36 39.16
CA SER A 4 17.22 -44.72 39.63
C SER A 4 18.04 -45.49 38.57
N HIS A 5 17.37 -46.24 37.68
CA HIS A 5 18.04 -46.91 36.56
C HIS A 5 18.40 -45.92 35.44
N PHE A 6 17.63 -44.85 35.29
CA PHE A 6 17.87 -43.79 34.31
C PHE A 6 19.16 -43.00 34.64
N ASN A 7 19.33 -42.57 35.91
CA ASN A 7 20.54 -41.84 36.33
C ASN A 7 21.83 -42.66 36.19
N ARG A 8 21.78 -43.97 36.47
CA ARG A 8 22.97 -44.83 36.40
C ARG A 8 23.42 -45.13 34.96
N TYR A 9 22.51 -45.04 33.98
CA TYR A 9 22.84 -45.16 32.55
C TYR A 9 23.47 -43.87 32.00
N PHE A 10 23.00 -42.71 32.47
CA PHE A 10 23.58 -41.41 32.14
C PHE A 10 24.97 -41.20 32.76
N GLU A 11 25.27 -41.77 33.93
CA GLU A 11 26.64 -41.73 34.49
C GLU A 11 27.64 -42.56 33.67
N LYS A 12 27.25 -43.74 33.19
CA LYS A 12 28.17 -44.67 32.51
C LYS A 12 28.39 -44.36 31.03
N HIS A 13 27.40 -43.73 30.37
CA HIS A 13 27.46 -43.40 28.93
C HIS A 13 27.25 -41.92 28.62
N GLY A 14 27.17 -41.05 29.65
CA GLY A 14 26.74 -39.65 29.54
C GLY A 14 27.39 -38.88 28.41
N ARG A 15 28.70 -38.98 28.22
CA ARG A 15 29.39 -38.24 27.14
C ARG A 15 28.89 -38.62 25.74
N LYS A 16 28.63 -39.90 25.49
CA LYS A 16 28.12 -40.37 24.17
C LYS A 16 26.62 -40.10 24.03
N THR A 17 25.86 -40.26 25.10
CA THR A 17 24.41 -39.99 25.10
C THR A 17 24.11 -38.50 24.91
N TYR A 18 24.88 -37.59 25.52
CA TYR A 18 24.75 -36.15 25.31
C TYR A 18 25.19 -35.70 23.92
N ILE A 19 26.21 -36.33 23.32
CA ILE A 19 26.59 -36.06 21.92
C ILE A 19 25.48 -36.48 20.97
N VAL A 20 24.91 -37.68 21.14
CA VAL A 20 23.81 -38.16 20.29
C VAL A 20 22.56 -37.32 20.45
N LEU A 21 22.17 -36.98 21.70
CA LEU A 21 21.04 -36.11 21.97
C LEU A 21 21.26 -34.69 21.43
N GLY A 22 22.48 -34.15 21.58
CA GLY A 22 22.88 -32.85 21.04
C GLY A 22 22.85 -32.82 19.51
N VAL A 23 23.28 -33.88 18.84
CA VAL A 23 23.17 -34.02 17.38
C VAL A 23 21.71 -34.10 16.95
N ILE A 24 20.86 -34.86 17.64
CA ILE A 24 19.42 -34.95 17.32
C ILE A 24 18.73 -33.60 17.50
N ILE A 25 18.97 -32.91 18.61
CA ILE A 25 18.39 -31.58 18.88
C ILE A 25 18.93 -30.55 17.87
N SER A 26 20.23 -30.56 17.57
CA SER A 26 20.82 -29.66 16.57
C SER A 26 20.27 -29.94 15.16
N LEU A 27 20.07 -31.21 14.80
CA LEU A 27 19.46 -31.59 13.52
C LEU A 27 18.01 -31.12 13.44
N MET A 28 17.25 -31.19 14.54
CA MET A 28 15.88 -30.64 14.58
C MET A 28 15.87 -29.12 14.44
N PHE A 29 16.82 -28.38 15.05
CA PHE A 29 16.93 -26.93 14.86
C PHE A 29 17.38 -26.54 13.44
N VAL A 30 18.28 -27.30 12.81
CA VAL A 30 18.74 -27.05 11.43
C VAL A 30 17.70 -27.43 10.37
N VAL A 31 16.77 -28.35 10.68
CA VAL A 31 15.71 -28.78 9.76
C VAL A 31 14.40 -27.99 9.97
N PHE A 32 14.08 -27.56 11.20
CA PHE A 32 12.79 -26.91 11.52
C PHE A 32 12.87 -25.43 11.97
N VAL A 33 14.03 -24.91 12.40
CA VAL A 33 14.14 -23.53 12.98
C VAL A 33 15.02 -22.61 12.12
N THR A 34 15.34 -23.02 10.90
CA THR A 34 15.89 -22.10 9.89
C THR A 34 14.74 -21.72 8.96
N PRO A 35 14.40 -20.42 8.78
CA PRO A 35 13.47 -20.01 7.74
C PRO A 35 13.99 -20.62 6.43
N GLY A 36 13.19 -21.51 5.85
CA GLY A 36 13.56 -22.22 4.65
C GLY A 36 13.62 -21.24 3.49
N ASP A 37 14.76 -20.59 3.33
CA ASP A 37 15.10 -19.82 2.13
C ASP A 37 15.06 -20.82 0.96
N VAL A 38 13.97 -20.74 0.18
CA VAL A 38 13.64 -21.64 -0.94
C VAL A 38 14.77 -21.65 -1.99
N PHE A 39 15.71 -20.73 -1.90
CA PHE A 39 16.82 -20.54 -2.83
C PHE A 39 18.18 -21.07 -2.35
N SER A 40 18.33 -21.56 -1.10
CA SER A 40 19.65 -21.83 -0.50
C SER A 40 20.19 -23.27 -0.65
N ARG A 41 19.36 -24.28 -0.94
CA ARG A 41 19.83 -25.68 -1.02
C ARG A 41 19.29 -26.45 -2.23
N GLY A 42 19.99 -26.34 -3.36
CA GLY A 42 19.77 -27.25 -4.49
C GLY A 42 20.61 -26.95 -5.72
N ARG A 43 21.63 -27.76 -5.98
CA ARG A 43 22.45 -27.76 -7.21
C ARG A 43 21.68 -28.30 -8.45
N GLY A 44 20.36 -28.14 -8.47
CA GLY A 44 19.45 -28.57 -9.55
C GLY A 44 18.44 -27.47 -9.86
N GLY A 45 18.57 -26.82 -11.02
CA GLY A 45 17.80 -25.63 -11.41
C GLY A 45 16.33 -25.84 -11.78
N ASN A 46 15.61 -26.72 -11.08
CA ASN A 46 14.22 -27.07 -11.39
C ASN A 46 13.33 -27.04 -10.13
N PHE A 47 12.36 -26.13 -10.12
CA PHE A 47 11.42 -25.86 -9.02
C PHE A 47 10.14 -26.73 -9.14
N GLY A 48 10.26 -27.92 -9.73
CA GLY A 48 9.13 -28.80 -10.03
C GLY A 48 8.49 -28.54 -11.40
N SER A 49 7.20 -28.85 -11.54
CA SER A 49 6.43 -28.66 -12.77
C SER A 49 5.01 -28.17 -12.49
N MET A 50 4.48 -27.30 -13.35
CA MET A 50 3.12 -26.78 -13.30
C MET A 50 2.48 -26.91 -14.69
N TYR A 51 1.27 -27.50 -14.76
CA TYR A 51 0.54 -27.77 -16.02
C TYR A 51 1.39 -28.46 -17.10
N GLY A 52 2.14 -29.50 -16.70
CA GLY A 52 3.02 -30.26 -17.60
C GLY A 52 4.32 -29.54 -18.02
N LYS A 53 4.55 -28.30 -17.55
CA LYS A 53 5.76 -27.52 -17.87
C LYS A 53 6.70 -27.47 -16.68
N LYS A 54 7.99 -27.75 -16.91
CA LYS A 54 9.04 -27.68 -15.88
C LYS A 54 9.31 -26.22 -15.48
N LEU A 55 9.31 -25.95 -14.18
CA LEU A 55 9.60 -24.63 -13.61
C LEU A 55 11.13 -24.46 -13.46
N ARG A 56 11.79 -24.16 -14.57
CA ARG A 56 13.24 -23.90 -14.56
C ARG A 56 13.56 -22.60 -13.81
N ARG A 57 14.73 -22.53 -13.19
CA ARG A 57 15.18 -21.33 -12.43
C ARG A 57 15.03 -20.02 -13.18
N GLN A 58 15.47 -19.95 -14.43
CA GLN A 58 15.37 -18.73 -15.24
C GLN A 58 13.92 -18.30 -15.46
N PHE A 59 13.01 -19.26 -15.67
CA PHE A 59 11.59 -18.99 -15.82
C PHE A 59 10.99 -18.45 -14.51
N VAL A 60 11.29 -19.12 -13.38
CA VAL A 60 10.82 -18.73 -12.05
C VAL A 60 11.30 -17.33 -11.69
N VAL A 61 12.61 -17.05 -11.80
CA VAL A 61 13.18 -15.73 -11.49
C VAL A 61 12.56 -14.64 -12.37
N LYS A 62 12.37 -14.90 -13.68
CA LYS A 62 11.72 -13.95 -14.58
C LYS A 62 10.27 -13.70 -14.15
N LYS A 63 9.50 -14.75 -13.88
CA LYS A 63 8.09 -14.62 -13.50
C LYS A 63 7.91 -13.98 -12.13
N MET A 64 8.81 -14.20 -11.19
CA MET A 64 8.83 -13.48 -9.91
C MET A 64 9.07 -11.98 -10.10
N ALA A 65 10.01 -11.59 -10.96
CA ALA A 65 10.23 -10.18 -11.29
C ALA A 65 9.01 -9.54 -11.97
N GLU A 66 8.37 -10.25 -12.91
CA GLU A 66 7.12 -9.82 -13.55
C GLU A 66 5.99 -9.68 -12.53
N THR A 67 5.85 -10.63 -11.60
CA THR A 67 4.86 -10.58 -10.51
C THR A 67 5.08 -9.39 -9.60
N GLN A 68 6.32 -9.12 -9.17
CA GLN A 68 6.61 -7.96 -8.31
C GLN A 68 6.24 -6.64 -9.00
N VAL A 69 6.55 -6.50 -10.30
CA VAL A 69 6.12 -5.33 -11.07
C VAL A 69 4.60 -5.29 -11.18
N GLY A 70 3.95 -6.42 -11.48
CA GLY A 70 2.49 -6.51 -11.60
C GLY A 70 1.75 -6.11 -10.32
N ILE A 71 2.26 -6.50 -9.15
CA ILE A 71 1.78 -6.08 -7.84
C ILE A 71 1.93 -4.57 -7.68
N GLY A 72 3.13 -4.03 -7.95
CA GLY A 72 3.38 -2.58 -7.82
C GLY A 72 2.55 -1.70 -8.75
N LEU A 73 2.06 -2.26 -9.87
CA LEU A 73 1.13 -1.56 -10.77
C LEU A 73 -0.31 -1.54 -10.26
N ARG A 74 -0.78 -2.62 -9.62
CA ARG A 74 -2.10 -2.68 -8.98
C ARG A 74 -2.13 -1.93 -7.66
N TYR A 75 -1.01 -1.95 -6.93
CA TYR A 75 -0.85 -1.41 -5.59
C TYR A 75 0.39 -0.50 -5.56
N PRO A 76 0.26 0.79 -5.95
CA PRO A 76 1.38 1.73 -6.02
C PRO A 76 2.19 1.85 -4.72
N GLN A 77 1.54 1.66 -3.56
CA GLN A 77 2.17 1.64 -2.24
C GLN A 77 3.21 0.51 -2.06
N ALA A 78 3.08 -0.58 -2.82
CA ALA A 78 4.03 -1.69 -2.81
C ALA A 78 5.24 -1.44 -3.74
N LEU A 79 5.23 -0.36 -4.52
CA LEU A 79 6.28 -0.05 -5.47
C LEU A 79 7.58 0.34 -4.75
N GLY A 80 8.64 -0.42 -5.01
CA GLY A 80 9.95 -0.17 -4.38
C GLY A 80 10.14 -0.80 -3.00
N GLN A 81 9.11 -1.41 -2.41
CA GLN A 81 9.24 -2.23 -1.21
C GLN A 81 9.88 -3.59 -1.52
N ASP A 82 10.65 -4.12 -0.58
CA ASP A 82 11.07 -5.53 -0.60
C ASP A 82 9.96 -6.38 0.01
N LEU A 83 9.17 -7.03 -0.84
CA LEU A 83 8.06 -7.90 -0.45
C LEU A 83 8.54 -9.28 0.03
N GLY A 84 9.84 -9.57 -0.05
CA GLY A 84 10.42 -10.86 0.31
C GLY A 84 10.28 -11.91 -0.80
N SER A 85 11.32 -12.73 -0.97
CA SER A 85 11.39 -13.70 -2.07
C SER A 85 10.35 -14.81 -1.97
N ASP A 86 10.00 -15.24 -0.75
CA ASP A 86 9.03 -16.32 -0.53
C ASP A 86 7.60 -15.88 -0.88
N MET A 87 7.18 -14.69 -0.43
CA MET A 87 5.88 -14.12 -0.78
C MET A 87 5.75 -13.98 -2.30
N ILE A 88 6.76 -13.39 -2.95
CA ILE A 88 6.77 -13.21 -4.40
C ILE A 88 6.77 -14.55 -5.14
N PHE A 89 7.42 -15.57 -4.61
CA PHE A 89 7.41 -16.90 -5.20
C PHE A 89 6.00 -17.52 -5.13
N HIS A 90 5.34 -17.46 -3.98
CA HIS A 90 3.96 -17.94 -3.83
C HIS A 90 2.98 -17.18 -4.71
N GLU A 91 3.10 -15.85 -4.75
CA GLU A 91 2.23 -15.00 -5.57
C GLU A 91 2.48 -15.24 -7.07
N MET A 92 3.72 -15.50 -7.47
CA MET A 92 4.05 -15.90 -8.84
C MET A 92 3.36 -17.22 -9.22
N LEU A 93 3.37 -18.22 -8.34
CA LEU A 93 2.66 -19.47 -8.60
C LEU A 93 1.15 -19.25 -8.68
N ASN A 94 0.58 -18.42 -7.80
CA ASN A 94 -0.84 -18.08 -7.83
C ASN A 94 -1.23 -17.40 -9.15
N ARG A 95 -0.48 -16.35 -9.52
CA ARG A 95 -0.63 -15.64 -10.80
C ARG A 95 -0.63 -16.59 -12.00
N LEU A 96 0.31 -17.54 -12.04
CA LEU A 96 0.38 -18.53 -13.14
C LEU A 96 -0.86 -19.44 -13.19
N ARG A 97 -1.43 -19.82 -12.04
CA ARG A 97 -2.66 -20.61 -11.97
C ARG A 97 -3.87 -19.82 -12.47
N ILE A 98 -3.99 -18.56 -12.03
CA ILE A 98 -5.06 -17.65 -12.44
C ILE A 98 -5.01 -17.44 -13.96
N LEU A 99 -3.84 -17.13 -14.52
CA LEU A 99 -3.68 -16.95 -15.97
C LEU A 99 -3.99 -18.23 -16.76
N HIS A 100 -3.68 -19.40 -16.22
CA HIS A 100 -4.03 -20.68 -16.84
C HIS A 100 -5.55 -20.88 -16.89
N GLU A 101 -6.23 -20.61 -15.77
CA GLU A 101 -7.69 -20.73 -15.69
C GLU A 101 -8.40 -19.69 -16.57
N ALA A 102 -7.93 -18.44 -16.58
CA ALA A 102 -8.48 -17.38 -17.42
C ALA A 102 -8.41 -17.74 -18.91
N LYS A 103 -7.29 -18.33 -19.34
CA LYS A 103 -7.14 -18.85 -20.70
C LYS A 103 -8.11 -19.99 -21.01
N LYS A 104 -8.31 -20.92 -20.07
CA LYS A 104 -9.29 -22.01 -20.24
C LYS A 104 -10.71 -21.47 -20.42
N ARG A 105 -11.04 -20.34 -19.78
CA ARG A 105 -12.31 -19.62 -19.88
C ARG A 105 -12.37 -18.60 -21.03
N LYS A 106 -11.33 -18.54 -21.88
CA LYS A 106 -11.20 -17.61 -23.02
C LYS A 106 -11.27 -16.12 -22.64
N LEU A 107 -10.81 -15.78 -21.43
CA LEU A 107 -10.72 -14.40 -20.94
C LEU A 107 -9.39 -13.72 -21.31
N ASP A 108 -8.50 -14.39 -22.04
CA ASP A 108 -7.17 -13.91 -22.41
C ASP A 108 -7.14 -12.94 -23.61
N ASN A 109 -8.31 -12.61 -24.16
CA ASN A 109 -8.51 -11.67 -25.26
C ASN A 109 -8.50 -10.22 -24.77
N VAL A 110 -7.30 -9.69 -24.50
CA VAL A 110 -7.08 -8.27 -24.21
C VAL A 110 -6.50 -7.58 -25.44
N SER A 111 -7.12 -6.48 -25.87
CA SER A 111 -6.71 -5.73 -27.05
C SER A 111 -5.46 -4.87 -26.78
N LYS A 112 -4.73 -4.46 -27.83
CA LYS A 112 -3.61 -3.52 -27.68
C LYS A 112 -4.07 -2.15 -27.19
N GLU A 113 -5.29 -1.75 -27.58
CA GLU A 113 -5.95 -0.52 -27.13
C GLU A 113 -6.17 -0.56 -25.61
N ASP A 114 -6.67 -1.69 -25.06
CA ASP A 114 -6.90 -1.86 -23.62
C ASP A 114 -5.58 -1.75 -22.84
N VAL A 115 -4.53 -2.41 -23.33
CA VAL A 115 -3.18 -2.32 -22.72
C VAL A 115 -2.67 -0.88 -22.77
N ARG A 116 -2.78 -0.21 -23.92
CA ARG A 116 -2.36 1.19 -24.07
C ARG A 116 -3.12 2.09 -23.10
N LYS A 117 -4.45 1.95 -23.04
CA LYS A 117 -5.33 2.72 -22.16
C LYS A 117 -4.93 2.52 -20.70
N SER A 118 -4.80 1.27 -20.25
CA SER A 118 -4.37 0.94 -18.88
C SER A 118 -3.01 1.57 -18.52
N ILE A 119 -2.04 1.59 -19.45
CA ILE A 119 -0.76 2.27 -19.24
C ILE A 119 -0.91 3.79 -19.11
N HIS A 120 -1.72 4.42 -19.97
CA HIS A 120 -1.87 5.88 -19.98
C HIS A 120 -2.68 6.40 -18.77
N GLU A 121 -3.60 5.58 -18.28
CA GLU A 121 -4.44 5.90 -17.12
C GLU A 121 -3.75 5.57 -15.78
N ASN A 122 -2.67 4.78 -15.80
CA ASN A 122 -1.94 4.42 -14.58
C ASN A 122 -1.32 5.67 -13.92
N ALA A 123 -1.63 5.87 -12.64
CA ALA A 123 -1.18 7.02 -11.87
C ALA A 123 0.35 7.19 -11.83
N LEU A 124 1.12 6.10 -11.96
CA LEU A 124 2.58 6.14 -11.94
C LEU A 124 3.21 6.89 -13.12
N PHE A 125 2.45 7.08 -14.21
CA PHE A 125 2.94 7.72 -15.42
C PHE A 125 2.17 8.99 -15.76
N ARG A 126 1.45 9.58 -14.80
CA ARG A 126 0.72 10.83 -15.01
C ARG A 126 1.44 12.02 -14.38
N GLU A 127 1.42 13.13 -15.08
CA GLU A 127 1.87 14.45 -14.66
C GLU A 127 0.82 15.45 -15.12
N ASP A 128 0.29 16.27 -14.20
CA ASP A 128 -0.84 17.18 -14.44
C ASP A 128 -2.04 16.50 -15.13
N GLY A 129 -2.33 15.25 -14.72
CA GLY A 129 -3.41 14.44 -15.26
C GLY A 129 -3.18 13.89 -16.67
N LYS A 130 -2.01 14.10 -17.29
CA LYS A 130 -1.66 13.58 -18.63
C LYS A 130 -0.51 12.59 -18.55
N PHE A 131 -0.42 11.69 -19.52
CA PHE A 131 0.67 10.73 -19.58
C PHE A 131 2.03 11.43 -19.79
N SER A 132 3.00 11.14 -18.93
CA SER A 132 4.37 11.65 -18.98
C SER A 132 5.31 10.57 -19.54
N LEU A 133 5.80 10.82 -20.75
CA LEU A 133 6.79 9.95 -21.40
C LEU A 133 8.08 9.86 -20.58
N GLU A 134 8.45 10.96 -19.91
CA GLU A 134 9.64 11.03 -19.08
C GLU A 134 9.54 10.08 -17.88
N TYR A 135 8.42 10.08 -17.15
CA TYR A 135 8.21 9.14 -16.04
C TYR A 135 8.20 7.69 -16.50
N PHE A 136 7.61 7.43 -17.67
CA PHE A 136 7.67 6.09 -18.26
C PHE A 136 9.10 5.66 -18.63
N GLN A 137 9.92 6.56 -19.20
CA GLN A 137 11.33 6.29 -19.50
C GLN A 137 12.13 6.03 -18.23
N ARG A 138 11.97 6.88 -17.20
CA ARG A 138 12.62 6.70 -15.89
C ARG A 138 12.21 5.38 -15.25
N PHE A 139 10.95 4.98 -15.36
CA PHE A 139 10.47 3.69 -14.87
C PHE A 139 11.13 2.52 -15.62
N LYS A 140 11.21 2.58 -16.95
CA LYS A 140 11.90 1.56 -17.75
C LYS A 140 13.37 1.41 -17.34
N GLU A 141 14.08 2.51 -17.22
CA GLU A 141 15.51 2.52 -16.95
C GLU A 141 15.85 2.19 -15.50
N ASN A 142 15.09 2.74 -14.54
CA ASN A 142 15.44 2.67 -13.12
C ASN A 142 14.66 1.58 -12.36
N TYR A 143 13.59 1.02 -12.94
CA TYR A 143 12.76 0.02 -12.26
C TYR A 143 12.68 -1.32 -12.99
N LEU A 144 12.46 -1.33 -14.31
CA LEU A 144 12.36 -2.56 -15.10
C LEU A 144 13.73 -3.15 -15.46
N ALA A 145 14.62 -2.34 -16.03
CA ALA A 145 15.94 -2.80 -16.49
C ALA A 145 16.80 -3.42 -15.37
N PRO A 146 16.84 -2.88 -14.13
CA PRO A 146 17.59 -3.50 -13.03
C PRO A 146 17.05 -4.87 -12.60
N ARG A 147 15.76 -5.14 -12.87
CA ARG A 147 15.09 -6.43 -12.69
C ARG A 147 15.17 -7.32 -13.94
N GLY A 148 15.85 -6.83 -14.96
CA GLY A 148 16.01 -7.36 -16.30
C GLY A 148 14.69 -7.79 -16.96
N LEU A 149 13.78 -6.83 -16.96
CA LEU A 149 12.58 -6.81 -17.75
C LEU A 149 12.72 -5.75 -18.85
N ALA A 150 12.21 -6.05 -20.03
CA ALA A 150 12.14 -5.12 -21.16
C ALA A 150 10.76 -4.44 -21.23
N ALA A 151 10.63 -3.41 -22.09
CA ALA A 151 9.33 -2.77 -22.35
C ALA A 151 8.28 -3.76 -22.87
N THR A 152 8.68 -4.74 -23.68
CA THR A 152 7.77 -5.80 -24.15
C THR A 152 7.32 -6.73 -23.02
N ASP A 153 8.13 -6.91 -21.98
CA ASP A 153 7.70 -7.64 -20.78
C ASP A 153 6.68 -6.82 -19.99
N PHE A 154 6.84 -5.49 -19.95
CA PHE A 154 5.89 -4.58 -19.32
C PHE A 154 4.50 -4.63 -19.96
N ASP A 155 4.41 -4.52 -21.29
CA ASP A 155 3.14 -4.64 -22.00
C ASP A 155 2.44 -5.97 -21.68
N ARG A 156 3.22 -7.06 -21.57
CA ARG A 156 2.70 -8.36 -21.16
C ARG A 156 2.24 -8.38 -19.70
N ILE A 157 2.95 -7.75 -18.77
CA ILE A 157 2.54 -7.68 -17.36
C ILE A 157 1.21 -6.95 -17.24
N VAL A 158 1.05 -5.81 -17.92
CA VAL A 158 -0.20 -5.05 -17.96
C VAL A 158 -1.32 -5.90 -18.55
N LYS A 159 -1.05 -6.56 -19.68
CA LYS A 159 -2.01 -7.51 -20.28
C LYS A 159 -2.43 -8.60 -19.29
N GLU A 160 -1.48 -9.22 -18.60
CA GLU A 160 -1.75 -10.28 -17.63
C GLU A 160 -2.56 -9.75 -16.43
N ASN A 161 -2.33 -8.51 -15.96
CA ASN A 161 -3.15 -7.90 -14.90
C ASN A 161 -4.61 -7.74 -15.34
N LEU A 162 -4.84 -7.23 -16.55
CA LEU A 162 -6.19 -7.09 -17.13
C LEU A 162 -6.90 -8.46 -17.26
N ILE A 163 -6.16 -9.52 -17.58
CA ILE A 163 -6.73 -10.89 -17.65
C ILE A 163 -7.12 -11.38 -16.25
N ILE A 164 -6.28 -11.12 -15.25
CA ILE A 164 -6.52 -11.51 -13.86
C ILE A 164 -7.75 -10.78 -13.31
N GLU A 165 -7.83 -9.47 -13.52
CA GLU A 165 -8.98 -8.64 -13.12
C GLU A 165 -10.28 -9.17 -13.74
N ARG A 166 -10.30 -9.46 -15.05
CA ARG A 166 -11.47 -10.05 -15.71
C ARG A 166 -11.88 -11.41 -15.15
N LEU A 167 -10.92 -12.25 -14.75
CA LEU A 167 -11.23 -13.54 -14.14
C LEU A 167 -11.75 -13.38 -12.71
N GLU A 168 -11.16 -12.49 -11.93
CA GLU A 168 -11.63 -12.13 -10.58
C GLU A 168 -13.08 -11.59 -10.66
N GLU A 169 -13.36 -10.67 -11.58
CA GLU A 169 -14.70 -10.15 -11.87
C GLU A 169 -15.66 -11.26 -12.29
N GLN A 170 -15.29 -12.15 -13.23
CA GLN A 170 -16.17 -13.23 -13.67
C GLN A 170 -16.49 -14.22 -12.53
N ILE A 171 -15.49 -14.54 -11.71
CA ILE A 171 -15.67 -15.46 -10.57
C ILE A 171 -16.58 -14.81 -9.53
N THR A 172 -16.39 -13.53 -9.22
CA THR A 172 -17.16 -12.82 -8.19
C THR A 172 -18.56 -12.43 -8.64
N ALA A 173 -18.78 -12.15 -9.94
CA ALA A 173 -20.05 -11.67 -10.47
C ALA A 173 -21.24 -12.64 -10.32
N ASN A 174 -20.99 -13.95 -10.14
CA ASN A 174 -22.04 -14.98 -10.03
C ASN A 174 -22.00 -15.77 -8.72
N VAL A 175 -21.12 -15.38 -7.78
CA VAL A 175 -21.02 -16.05 -6.49
C VAL A 175 -22.10 -15.49 -5.57
N VAL A 176 -23.19 -16.25 -5.44
CA VAL A 176 -24.11 -16.14 -4.32
C VAL A 176 -23.52 -17.04 -3.23
N ILE A 177 -22.85 -16.46 -2.24
CA ILE A 177 -22.34 -17.23 -1.10
C ILE A 177 -23.55 -17.64 -0.26
N ASP A 178 -23.81 -18.95 -0.17
CA ASP A 178 -24.73 -19.48 0.84
C ASP A 178 -24.05 -19.35 2.21
N GLU A 179 -24.71 -18.67 3.15
CA GLU A 179 -24.21 -18.43 4.50
C GLU A 179 -23.76 -19.73 5.19
N ALA A 180 -24.37 -20.87 4.86
CA ALA A 180 -24.03 -22.17 5.43
C ALA A 180 -22.64 -22.70 5.01
N GLU A 181 -22.15 -22.35 3.82
CA GLU A 181 -20.86 -22.84 3.28
C GLU A 181 -19.66 -22.08 3.88
N ALA A 182 -19.87 -20.84 4.34
CA ALA A 182 -18.83 -19.99 4.93
C ALA A 182 -18.51 -20.33 6.40
N VAL A 183 -19.46 -20.89 7.17
CA VAL A 183 -19.38 -21.05 8.64
C VAL A 183 -18.13 -21.79 9.14
N GLY A 184 -17.52 -22.67 8.33
CA GLY A 184 -16.34 -23.46 8.71
C GLY A 184 -14.97 -22.80 8.47
N TYR A 185 -14.92 -21.74 7.67
CA TYR A 185 -13.66 -21.07 7.27
C TYR A 185 -13.51 -19.67 7.86
N VAL A 186 -14.53 -19.18 8.55
CA VAL A 186 -14.53 -17.90 9.25
C VAL A 186 -14.94 -18.11 10.70
N GLU A 187 -14.21 -17.49 11.62
CA GLU A 187 -14.69 -17.35 12.98
C GLU A 187 -15.96 -16.48 12.96
N ARG A 188 -17.03 -17.03 13.52
CA ARG A 188 -18.34 -16.39 13.50
C ARG A 188 -18.40 -15.35 14.61
N TYR A 189 -18.09 -14.11 14.26
CA TYR A 189 -18.37 -12.96 15.09
C TYR A 189 -19.79 -12.50 14.79
N THR A 190 -20.67 -12.44 15.80
CA THR A 190 -21.92 -11.70 15.66
C THR A 190 -21.55 -10.21 15.71
N THR A 191 -21.46 -9.60 14.54
CA THR A 191 -21.24 -8.16 14.42
C THR A 191 -22.48 -7.52 13.81
N GLN A 192 -23.00 -6.50 14.47
CA GLN A 192 -24.03 -5.65 13.90
C GLN A 192 -23.32 -4.54 13.14
N TYR A 193 -23.55 -4.48 11.84
CA TYR A 193 -23.01 -3.42 10.98
C TYR A 193 -24.09 -2.96 10.00
N ALA A 194 -24.13 -1.66 9.76
CA ALA A 194 -24.86 -1.07 8.67
C ALA A 194 -23.89 -0.89 7.50
N GLU A 195 -24.21 -1.47 6.35
CA GLU A 195 -23.45 -1.25 5.12
C GLU A 195 -24.06 -0.04 4.40
N PHE A 196 -23.31 1.06 4.38
CA PHE A 196 -23.67 2.24 3.60
C PHE A 196 -23.00 2.12 2.24
N LEU A 197 -23.76 1.79 1.20
CA LEU A 197 -23.30 1.90 -0.18
C LEU A 197 -23.19 3.38 -0.51
N ASN A 198 -21.98 3.92 -0.46
CA ASN A 198 -21.73 5.29 -0.88
C ASN A 198 -21.76 5.32 -2.41
N ASP A 199 -22.78 5.94 -3.00
CA ASP A 199 -22.77 6.27 -4.43
C ASP A 199 -21.74 7.38 -4.66
N ASN A 200 -20.49 6.97 -4.89
CA ASN A 200 -19.39 7.87 -5.21
C ASN A 200 -19.38 8.30 -6.70
N SER A 201 -20.45 8.05 -7.46
CA SER A 201 -20.45 8.33 -8.91
C SER A 201 -20.55 9.81 -9.25
N ALA A 202 -20.90 10.67 -8.29
CA ALA A 202 -20.90 12.12 -8.43
C ALA A 202 -20.45 12.81 -7.14
N ASP A 203 -19.55 13.79 -7.26
CA ASP A 203 -19.24 14.69 -6.15
C ASP A 203 -20.51 15.46 -5.74
N PRO A 204 -20.81 15.62 -4.44
CA PRO A 204 -21.99 16.36 -4.00
C PRO A 204 -21.92 17.80 -4.50
N ILE A 205 -22.91 18.20 -5.29
CA ILE A 205 -23.00 19.57 -5.81
C ILE A 205 -23.63 20.44 -4.72
N ILE A 206 -22.78 21.09 -3.92
CA ILE A 206 -23.17 22.16 -3.01
C ILE A 206 -23.17 23.48 -3.79
N ALA A 207 -24.22 24.29 -3.64
CA ALA A 207 -24.32 25.58 -4.30
C ALA A 207 -23.22 26.54 -3.78
N GLU A 208 -22.68 27.39 -4.66
CA GLU A 208 -21.60 28.32 -4.27
C GLU A 208 -22.06 29.28 -3.18
N GLU A 209 -23.30 29.74 -3.29
CA GLU A 209 -23.93 30.66 -2.34
C GLU A 209 -24.00 30.06 -0.93
N GLU A 210 -24.23 28.74 -0.83
CA GLU A 210 -24.27 28.02 0.45
C GLU A 210 -22.88 27.93 1.09
N ILE A 211 -21.83 27.79 0.28
CA ILE A 211 -20.44 27.78 0.73
C ILE A 211 -20.04 29.17 1.25
N GLU A 212 -20.40 30.23 0.51
CA GLU A 212 -20.13 31.61 0.91
C GLU A 212 -20.90 32.00 2.18
N GLU A 213 -22.17 31.60 2.29
CA GLU A 213 -22.99 31.86 3.48
C GLU A 213 -22.46 31.13 4.71
N PHE A 214 -22.06 29.85 4.57
CA PHE A 214 -21.42 29.10 5.66
C PHE A 214 -20.13 29.81 6.09
N PHE A 215 -19.29 30.18 5.13
CA PHE A 215 -18.05 30.90 5.41
C PHE A 215 -18.30 32.27 6.06
N ALA A 216 -19.38 32.98 5.74
CA ALA A 216 -19.68 34.28 6.32
C ALA A 216 -20.23 34.18 7.76
N SER A 217 -21.11 33.22 8.02
CA SER A 217 -21.89 33.11 9.25
C SER A 217 -21.27 32.21 10.31
N ARG A 218 -20.41 31.25 9.92
CA ARG A 218 -19.92 30.17 10.80
C ARG A 218 -18.39 30.04 10.79
N LYS A 219 -17.69 31.16 10.67
CA LYS A 219 -16.21 31.20 10.67
C LYS A 219 -15.58 30.52 11.89
N ASP A 220 -16.21 30.65 13.05
CA ASP A 220 -15.69 30.12 14.31
C ASP A 220 -15.70 28.58 14.35
N GLU A 221 -16.44 27.93 13.46
CA GLU A 221 -16.48 26.47 13.32
C GLU A 221 -15.43 25.93 12.34
N LEU A 222 -14.80 26.82 11.55
CA LEU A 222 -13.80 26.46 10.57
C LEU A 222 -12.40 26.49 11.21
N GLN A 223 -11.87 25.30 11.45
CA GLN A 223 -10.50 25.14 11.92
C GLN A 223 -9.62 24.54 10.82
N MET A 224 -8.73 25.37 10.27
CA MET A 224 -7.72 24.89 9.32
C MET A 224 -6.79 23.88 10.00
N PRO A 225 -6.39 22.81 9.30
CA PRO A 225 -5.41 21.88 9.84
C PRO A 225 -4.10 22.63 10.14
N ASP A 226 -3.50 22.34 11.30
CA ASP A 226 -2.25 22.96 11.71
C ASP A 226 -1.15 22.73 10.66
N GLY A 227 -0.44 23.81 10.34
CA GLY A 227 0.77 23.74 9.53
C GLY A 227 1.88 23.07 10.31
N LYS A 228 2.59 22.13 9.67
CA LYS A 228 3.67 21.37 10.33
C LYS A 228 5.00 21.59 9.61
N SER A 229 6.00 22.09 10.31
CA SER A 229 7.37 22.15 9.79
C SER A 229 8.19 20.98 10.35
N ALA A 230 9.05 20.39 9.52
CA ALA A 230 9.87 19.26 9.90
C ALA A 230 11.33 19.46 9.50
N LEU A 231 12.22 18.97 10.37
CA LEU A 231 13.60 18.72 10.00
C LEU A 231 13.66 17.35 9.32
N ILE A 232 14.12 17.31 8.08
CA ILE A 232 14.05 16.12 7.23
C ILE A 232 15.46 15.60 6.99
N ALA A 233 15.68 14.33 7.32
CA ALA A 233 16.89 13.59 6.95
C ALA A 233 16.68 12.93 5.59
N ASN A 234 17.34 13.47 4.56
CA ASN A 234 17.31 12.95 3.20
C ASN A 234 18.51 12.06 2.91
N PHE A 235 18.25 10.81 2.56
CA PHE A 235 19.22 9.84 2.08
C PHE A 235 19.16 9.82 0.55
N GLU A 236 20.03 10.62 -0.08
CA GLU A 236 20.01 10.82 -1.53
C GLU A 236 20.79 9.71 -2.28
N THR A 237 20.08 8.98 -3.16
CA THR A 237 20.68 7.91 -3.97
C THR A 237 21.75 8.46 -4.92
N ALA A 238 21.47 9.59 -5.56
CA ALA A 238 22.38 10.20 -6.53
C ALA A 238 23.69 10.67 -5.87
N ALA A 239 23.62 11.21 -4.66
CA ALA A 239 24.80 11.67 -3.91
C ALA A 239 25.74 10.50 -3.58
N LEU A 240 25.20 9.41 -3.03
CA LEU A 240 26.02 8.24 -2.68
C LEU A 240 26.57 7.51 -3.92
N MET A 241 25.80 7.46 -5.01
CA MET A 241 26.29 6.95 -6.30
C MET A 241 27.45 7.80 -6.83
N ALA A 242 27.36 9.14 -6.76
CA ALA A 242 28.42 10.02 -7.20
C ALA A 242 29.70 9.87 -6.37
N GLN A 243 29.58 9.72 -5.04
CA GLN A 243 30.74 9.45 -4.16
C GLN A 243 31.40 8.10 -4.50
N LEU A 244 30.60 7.06 -4.74
CA LEU A 244 31.09 5.75 -5.17
C LEU A 244 31.84 5.84 -6.51
N ASP A 245 31.30 6.56 -7.49
CA ASP A 245 31.91 6.70 -8.82
C ASP A 245 33.22 7.51 -8.78
N LYS A 246 33.34 8.48 -7.86
CA LYS A 246 34.57 9.25 -7.62
C LYS A 246 35.58 8.52 -6.73
N GLY A 247 35.20 7.41 -6.09
CA GLY A 247 36.03 6.72 -5.11
C GLY A 247 36.20 7.49 -3.78
N GLU A 248 35.27 8.39 -3.46
CA GLU A 248 35.27 9.23 -2.24
C GLU A 248 34.63 8.51 -1.02
N ILE A 249 34.58 7.18 -1.06
CA ILE A 249 34.03 6.35 0.02
C ILE A 249 35.11 5.45 0.60
N ASP A 250 34.97 5.08 1.88
CA ASP A 250 35.90 4.16 2.53
C ASP A 250 35.83 2.74 1.94
N GLU A 251 36.89 1.95 2.14
CA GLU A 251 37.02 0.60 1.58
C GLU A 251 35.97 -0.39 2.12
N ALA A 252 35.48 -0.21 3.36
CA ALA A 252 34.45 -1.08 3.90
C ALA A 252 33.09 -0.82 3.21
N LEU A 253 32.75 0.45 3.00
CA LEU A 253 31.55 0.87 2.29
C LEU A 253 31.61 0.48 0.81
N LYS A 254 32.77 0.66 0.19
CA LYS A 254 33.04 0.22 -1.19
C LYS A 254 32.87 -1.29 -1.33
N GLY A 255 33.38 -2.09 -0.40
CA GLY A 255 33.17 -3.55 -0.40
C GLY A 255 31.69 -3.96 -0.30
N ARG A 256 30.85 -3.15 0.36
CA ARG A 256 29.40 -3.39 0.44
C ARG A 256 28.65 -2.98 -0.81
N LEU A 257 29.08 -1.93 -1.51
CA LEU A 257 28.37 -1.32 -2.64
C LEU A 257 28.84 -1.84 -4.00
N GLU A 258 30.11 -2.22 -4.11
CA GLU A 258 30.67 -2.70 -5.37
C GLU A 258 30.25 -4.16 -5.61
N PRO A 259 29.69 -4.49 -6.79
CA PRO A 259 29.39 -5.87 -7.13
C PRO A 259 30.67 -6.65 -7.45
N SER A 260 30.74 -7.89 -6.96
CA SER A 260 31.82 -8.82 -7.31
C SER A 260 31.68 -9.29 -8.76
N LEU A 261 32.78 -9.78 -9.35
CA LEU A 261 32.74 -10.34 -10.71
C LEU A 261 31.74 -11.49 -10.83
N ASP A 262 31.58 -12.29 -9.77
CA ASP A 262 30.61 -13.40 -9.74
C ASP A 262 29.16 -12.88 -9.72
N GLU A 263 28.87 -11.80 -8.99
CA GLU A 263 27.56 -11.16 -9.02
C GLU A 263 27.24 -10.59 -10.41
N LEU A 264 28.23 -9.97 -11.07
CA LEU A 264 28.08 -9.45 -12.44
C LEU A 264 27.80 -10.57 -13.44
N LYS A 265 28.58 -11.66 -13.40
CA LYS A 265 28.41 -12.83 -14.27
C LYS A 265 27.08 -13.53 -14.01
N MET A 266 26.71 -13.71 -12.74
CA MET A 266 25.43 -14.30 -12.37
C MET A 266 24.25 -13.46 -12.89
N GLN A 267 24.32 -12.13 -12.77
CA GLN A 267 23.33 -11.24 -13.37
C GLN A 267 23.32 -11.42 -14.89
N TYR A 268 24.46 -11.35 -15.57
CA TYR A 268 24.51 -11.58 -17.02
C TYR A 268 23.89 -12.92 -17.43
N ASP A 269 24.28 -14.03 -16.82
CA ASP A 269 23.76 -15.37 -17.12
C ASP A 269 22.25 -15.51 -16.88
N ASN A 270 21.72 -14.78 -15.89
CA ASN A 270 20.27 -14.73 -15.61
C ASN A 270 19.48 -13.94 -16.66
N PHE A 271 20.14 -13.07 -17.44
CA PHE A 271 19.51 -12.13 -18.35
C PHE A 271 20.01 -12.22 -19.81
N LYS A 272 21.02 -13.04 -20.11
CA LYS A 272 21.65 -13.15 -21.44
C LYS A 272 20.71 -13.62 -22.54
N GLU A 273 19.77 -14.51 -22.24
CA GLU A 273 18.78 -15.00 -23.21
C GLU A 273 17.64 -14.01 -23.50
N ARG A 274 17.64 -12.84 -22.83
CA ARG A 274 16.54 -11.86 -22.92
C ARG A 274 17.04 -10.44 -23.10
N VAL A 275 17.49 -9.81 -22.03
CA VAL A 275 17.85 -8.38 -21.98
C VAL A 275 19.17 -8.13 -22.70
N TYR A 276 20.09 -9.10 -22.59
CA TYR A 276 21.40 -9.03 -23.23
C TYR A 276 21.50 -10.01 -24.41
N LYS A 277 20.36 -10.32 -25.04
CA LYS A 277 20.36 -11.20 -26.21
C LYS A 277 21.26 -10.58 -27.29
N ASP A 278 22.13 -11.41 -27.85
CA ASP A 278 23.09 -11.04 -28.88
C ASP A 278 24.14 -9.99 -28.42
N LYS A 279 24.27 -9.74 -27.11
CA LYS A 279 25.29 -8.87 -26.51
C LYS A 279 26.30 -9.70 -25.71
N SER A 280 27.59 -9.38 -25.78
CA SER A 280 28.61 -10.04 -24.96
C SER A 280 28.61 -9.49 -23.54
N PHE A 281 29.16 -10.25 -22.57
CA PHE A 281 29.29 -9.80 -21.20
C PHE A 281 30.08 -8.48 -21.11
N GLU A 282 31.18 -8.38 -21.82
CA GLU A 282 32.04 -7.19 -21.86
C GLU A 282 31.28 -5.96 -22.34
N SER A 283 30.34 -6.12 -23.28
CA SER A 283 29.54 -5.02 -23.83
C SER A 283 28.47 -4.48 -22.87
N VAL A 284 28.04 -5.27 -21.88
CA VAL A 284 26.96 -4.90 -20.94
C VAL A 284 27.43 -4.85 -19.48
N GLU A 285 28.70 -5.13 -19.21
CA GLU A 285 29.25 -5.20 -17.86
C GLU A 285 29.03 -3.87 -17.10
N ALA A 286 29.29 -2.74 -17.76
CA ALA A 286 29.13 -1.41 -17.16
C ALA A 286 27.67 -1.15 -16.73
N ASP A 287 26.70 -1.51 -17.57
CA ASP A 287 25.27 -1.35 -17.28
C ASP A 287 24.83 -2.28 -16.14
N ILE A 288 25.27 -3.53 -16.17
CA ILE A 288 25.02 -4.52 -15.11
C ILE A 288 25.57 -4.01 -13.78
N ARG A 289 26.81 -3.50 -13.78
CA ARG A 289 27.49 -2.96 -12.60
C ARG A 289 26.72 -1.77 -12.04
N ARG A 290 26.35 -0.80 -12.88
CA ARG A 290 25.54 0.37 -12.48
C ARG A 290 24.23 -0.04 -11.83
N ASN A 291 23.50 -0.99 -12.43
CA ASN A 291 22.23 -1.47 -11.90
C ASN A 291 22.36 -2.20 -10.55
N LEU A 292 23.42 -2.99 -10.38
CA LEU A 292 23.70 -3.65 -9.10
C LEU A 292 24.13 -2.66 -8.02
N ARG A 293 24.98 -1.68 -8.36
CA ARG A 293 25.34 -0.57 -7.46
C ARG A 293 24.10 0.17 -6.99
N LEU A 294 23.19 0.55 -7.90
CA LEU A 294 21.95 1.24 -7.56
C LEU A 294 21.09 0.45 -6.56
N ARG A 295 20.95 -0.87 -6.75
CA ARG A 295 20.22 -1.74 -5.82
C ARG A 295 20.89 -1.81 -4.45
N LYS A 296 22.21 -2.01 -4.42
CA LYS A 296 23.00 -2.07 -3.18
C LYS A 296 22.95 -0.75 -2.41
N VAL A 297 23.05 0.39 -3.12
CA VAL A 297 22.91 1.74 -2.57
C VAL A 297 21.53 1.92 -1.94
N ARG A 298 20.45 1.63 -2.68
CA ARG A 298 19.09 1.79 -2.13
C ARG A 298 18.87 0.97 -0.87
N ARG A 299 19.28 -0.30 -0.87
CA ARG A 299 19.17 -1.16 0.32
C ARG A 299 19.94 -0.59 1.50
N LEU A 300 21.16 -0.09 1.28
CA LEU A 300 21.95 0.53 2.34
C LEU A 300 21.29 1.81 2.89
N LEU A 301 20.73 2.66 2.03
CA LEU A 301 20.06 3.88 2.46
C LEU A 301 18.79 3.55 3.26
N GLU A 302 18.07 2.51 2.89
CA GLU A 302 16.94 1.98 3.67
C GLU A 302 17.36 1.49 5.05
N GLU A 303 18.44 0.70 5.13
CA GLU A 303 19.03 0.25 6.40
C GLU A 303 19.39 1.45 7.29
N ARG A 304 20.03 2.48 6.72
CA ARG A 304 20.41 3.71 7.45
C ARG A 304 19.20 4.48 7.93
N ALA A 305 18.19 4.67 7.09
CA ALA A 305 16.98 5.39 7.44
C ALA A 305 16.17 4.66 8.53
N ASN A 306 16.08 3.34 8.45
CA ASN A 306 15.44 2.53 9.49
C ASN A 306 16.26 2.53 10.80
N ALA A 307 17.59 2.48 10.71
CA ALA A 307 18.45 2.62 11.88
C ALA A 307 18.28 3.98 12.56
N LEU A 308 18.15 5.07 11.79
CA LEU A 308 17.83 6.39 12.34
C LEU A 308 16.50 6.34 13.09
N ARG A 309 15.43 5.84 12.48
CA ARG A 309 14.10 5.75 13.12
C ARG A 309 14.13 4.92 14.41
N ALA A 310 14.82 3.77 14.39
CA ALA A 310 14.92 2.88 15.54
C ALA A 310 15.48 3.60 16.79
N LYS A 311 16.41 4.55 16.61
CA LYS A 311 16.97 5.37 17.71
C LYS A 311 16.00 6.37 18.35
N PHE A 312 14.81 6.54 17.78
CA PHE A 312 13.80 7.49 18.24
C PHE A 312 12.44 6.83 18.49
N VAL A 313 12.37 5.50 18.52
CA VAL A 313 11.18 4.76 18.97
C VAL A 313 10.93 5.00 20.46
N GLU A 314 11.99 4.94 21.26
CA GLU A 314 11.91 5.19 22.70
C GLU A 314 12.07 6.69 23.01
N THR A 315 11.31 7.17 23.99
CA THR A 315 11.43 8.50 24.55
C THR A 315 12.51 8.51 25.63
N VAL A 316 13.47 9.43 25.52
CA VAL A 316 14.48 9.63 26.56
C VAL A 316 13.86 10.49 27.65
N GLN A 317 13.84 9.99 28.89
CA GLN A 317 13.22 10.70 30.00
C GLN A 317 13.94 12.03 30.27
N GLY A 318 13.19 13.12 30.31
CA GLY A 318 13.73 14.47 30.55
C GLY A 318 14.33 15.16 29.32
N GLU A 319 14.33 14.53 28.15
CA GLU A 319 14.76 15.15 26.89
C GLU A 319 13.71 16.15 26.39
N SER A 320 14.10 17.41 26.25
CA SER A 320 13.26 18.44 25.61
C SER A 320 13.16 18.23 24.09
N HIS A 321 12.14 18.83 23.46
CA HIS A 321 11.99 18.74 22.00
C HIS A 321 13.21 19.29 21.24
N ALA A 322 13.84 20.35 21.75
CA ALA A 322 15.02 20.97 21.14
C ALA A 322 16.25 20.04 21.22
N GLU A 323 16.46 19.40 22.37
CA GLU A 323 17.52 18.40 22.55
C GLU A 323 17.29 17.19 21.65
N ARG A 324 16.04 16.74 21.52
CA ARG A 324 15.67 15.63 20.63
C ARG A 324 15.92 15.96 19.15
N LEU A 325 15.58 17.18 18.70
CA LEU A 325 15.89 17.66 17.35
C LEU A 325 17.38 17.74 17.09
N HIS A 326 18.16 18.19 18.07
CA HIS A 326 19.62 18.22 17.99
C HIS A 326 20.22 16.80 17.91
N ARG A 327 19.71 15.86 18.72
CA ARG A 327 20.10 14.45 18.63
C ARG A 327 19.74 13.86 17.27
N PHE A 328 18.55 14.17 16.75
CA PHE A 328 18.13 13.73 15.41
C PHE A 328 19.07 14.24 14.32
N ARG A 329 19.44 15.51 14.36
CA ARG A 329 20.43 16.11 13.46
C ARG A 329 21.75 15.36 13.48
N ASN A 330 22.32 15.17 14.67
CA ASN A 330 23.62 14.50 14.82
C ASN A 330 23.58 13.04 14.33
N GLU A 331 22.52 12.31 14.66
CA GLU A 331 22.36 10.92 14.26
C GLU A 331 22.13 10.77 12.76
N ALA A 332 21.34 11.67 12.16
CA ALA A 332 21.11 11.71 10.73
C ALA A 332 22.41 12.02 9.95
N GLU A 333 23.17 13.02 10.39
CA GLU A 333 24.47 13.38 9.79
C GLU A 333 25.50 12.26 9.92
N THR A 334 25.55 11.59 11.09
CA THR A 334 26.42 10.42 11.31
C THR A 334 26.10 9.27 10.34
N LEU A 335 24.81 9.12 9.99
CA LEU A 335 24.36 8.14 8.99
C LEU A 335 24.51 8.64 7.54
N GLY A 336 25.03 9.84 7.33
CA GLY A 336 25.27 10.45 6.03
C GLY A 336 24.01 10.99 5.36
N ALA A 337 22.97 11.31 6.12
CA ALA A 337 21.80 12.02 5.60
C ALA A 337 22.12 13.50 5.40
N LYS A 338 21.52 14.10 4.37
CA LYS A 338 21.48 15.54 4.18
C LYS A 338 20.25 16.10 4.88
N LEU A 339 20.45 17.08 5.74
CA LEU A 339 19.36 17.71 6.47
C LEU A 339 18.74 18.85 5.67
N VAL A 340 17.41 18.87 5.64
CA VAL A 340 16.62 19.94 5.02
C VAL A 340 15.52 20.35 5.99
N GLN A 341 15.40 21.64 6.27
CA GLN A 341 14.27 22.18 7.01
C GLN A 341 13.13 22.46 6.04
N SER A 342 11.95 21.90 6.27
CA SER A 342 10.76 22.28 5.51
C SER A 342 10.16 23.58 6.02
N GLY A 343 9.43 24.28 5.16
CA GLY A 343 8.39 25.19 5.63
C GLY A 343 7.18 24.43 6.18
N PHE A 344 6.11 25.17 6.48
CA PHE A 344 4.87 24.58 7.00
C PHE A 344 4.14 23.80 5.92
N VAL A 345 3.95 22.51 6.17
CA VAL A 345 3.16 21.59 5.37
C VAL A 345 1.73 21.63 5.89
N THR A 346 0.80 21.96 5.01
CA THR A 346 -0.65 21.93 5.25
C THR A 346 -1.26 20.77 4.44
N GLY A 347 -2.25 21.02 3.57
CA GLY A 347 -2.95 20.01 2.78
C GLY A 347 -2.28 19.59 1.46
N SER A 348 -1.29 20.34 0.98
CA SER A 348 -0.62 20.06 -0.31
C SER A 348 0.42 18.94 -0.23
N ASP A 349 0.66 18.26 -1.36
CA ASP A 349 1.78 17.33 -1.53
C ASP A 349 3.09 18.03 -1.86
N VAL A 350 3.05 19.34 -2.16
CA VAL A 350 4.24 20.18 -2.32
C VAL A 350 4.72 20.62 -0.94
N ILE A 351 5.98 20.31 -0.64
CA ILE A 351 6.60 20.68 0.63
C ILE A 351 7.46 21.92 0.41
N PRO A 352 7.16 23.05 1.06
CA PRO A 352 7.98 24.24 0.93
C PRO A 352 9.44 23.96 1.34
N GLY A 353 10.39 24.36 0.49
CA GLY A 353 11.82 24.08 0.67
C GLY A 353 12.32 22.80 0.00
N LEU A 354 11.44 22.02 -0.64
CA LEU A 354 11.79 20.82 -1.40
C LEU A 354 11.28 20.90 -2.84
N PRO A 355 12.00 20.31 -3.81
CA PRO A 355 11.57 20.32 -5.21
C PRO A 355 10.45 19.30 -5.44
N GLY A 356 9.48 19.69 -6.27
CA GLY A 356 8.41 18.83 -6.78
C GLY A 356 7.35 18.43 -5.74
N SER A 357 6.38 17.64 -6.19
CA SER A 357 5.39 17.00 -5.31
C SER A 357 5.99 15.77 -4.61
N GLN A 358 5.79 15.66 -3.30
CA GLN A 358 6.31 14.59 -2.45
C GLN A 358 5.23 14.04 -1.51
N ALA A 359 4.16 13.50 -2.10
CA ALA A 359 2.98 13.01 -1.37
C ALA A 359 3.31 12.11 -0.16
N ASN A 360 4.22 11.14 -0.32
CA ASN A 360 4.61 10.23 0.78
C ASN A 360 5.25 10.96 1.96
N LEU A 361 6.12 11.95 1.69
CA LEU A 361 6.80 12.72 2.72
C LEU A 361 5.86 13.75 3.34
N ALA A 362 5.00 14.39 2.53
CA ALA A 362 3.99 15.33 3.01
C ALA A 362 3.01 14.64 3.95
N ALA A 363 2.52 13.45 3.59
CA ALA A 363 1.70 12.61 4.47
C ALA A 363 2.45 12.19 5.73
N ALA A 364 3.72 11.78 5.63
CA ALA A 364 4.53 11.42 6.79
C ALA A 364 4.72 12.58 7.78
N ILE A 365 4.84 13.83 7.30
CA ILE A 365 4.92 15.03 8.13
C ILE A 365 3.56 15.37 8.75
N ARG A 366 2.48 15.33 7.95
CA ARG A 366 1.11 15.59 8.42
C ARG A 366 0.68 14.67 9.56
N ASN A 367 1.15 13.42 9.57
CA ASN A 367 0.83 12.43 10.60
C ASN A 367 1.60 12.62 11.92
N LEU A 368 2.50 13.60 12.01
CA LEU A 368 3.22 13.92 13.25
C LEU A 368 2.39 14.85 14.12
N SER A 369 2.32 14.60 15.42
CA SER A 369 1.46 15.36 16.34
C SER A 369 2.26 16.20 17.33
N GLN A 370 3.47 15.79 17.70
CA GLN A 370 4.25 16.46 18.74
C GLN A 370 5.65 16.89 18.24
N PRO A 371 6.11 18.12 18.55
CA PRO A 371 7.48 18.53 18.27
C PRO A 371 8.51 17.52 18.81
N GLY A 372 9.50 17.17 18.01
CA GLY A 372 10.49 16.12 18.28
C GLY A 372 10.04 14.70 17.93
N GLN A 373 8.80 14.49 17.47
CA GLN A 373 8.33 13.20 16.98
C GLN A 373 8.97 12.86 15.63
N VAL A 374 9.53 11.66 15.52
CA VAL A 374 10.12 11.13 14.29
C VAL A 374 9.09 10.30 13.54
N GLY A 375 8.96 10.56 12.25
CA GLY A 375 7.94 9.95 11.40
C GLY A 375 8.35 8.64 10.75
N ASN A 376 7.43 8.17 9.90
CA ASN A 376 7.67 7.01 9.06
C ASN A 376 8.63 7.33 7.92
N LEU A 377 9.27 6.30 7.40
CA LEU A 377 10.13 6.37 6.24
C LEU A 377 9.30 6.74 5.00
N ALA A 378 9.65 7.83 4.34
CA ALA A 378 9.05 8.22 3.08
C ALA A 378 9.95 7.83 1.90
N TYR A 379 9.40 7.10 0.93
CA TYR A 379 10.11 6.67 -0.26
C TYR A 379 9.87 7.63 -1.43
N SER A 380 10.94 7.89 -2.20
CA SER A 380 10.89 8.67 -3.44
C SER A 380 11.79 8.06 -4.51
N ALA A 381 11.68 8.54 -5.76
CA ALA A 381 12.60 8.14 -6.82
C ALA A 381 14.07 8.53 -6.52
N GLY A 382 14.28 9.64 -5.78
CA GLY A 382 15.58 10.18 -5.44
C GLY A 382 16.26 9.52 -4.24
N GLY A 383 15.52 8.74 -3.45
CA GLY A 383 16.03 8.10 -2.24
C GLY A 383 14.97 7.98 -1.15
N MET A 384 15.38 8.10 0.11
CA MET A 384 14.49 7.99 1.26
C MET A 384 14.60 9.19 2.18
N SER A 385 13.49 9.54 2.82
CA SER A 385 13.43 10.66 3.76
C SER A 385 12.82 10.24 5.09
N VAL A 386 13.35 10.77 6.19
CA VAL A 386 12.77 10.62 7.53
C VAL A 386 12.50 12.01 8.11
N PRO A 387 11.24 12.37 8.38
CA PRO A 387 10.91 13.64 9.01
C PRO A 387 10.98 13.56 10.54
N CYS A 388 11.42 14.64 11.17
CA CYS A 388 11.28 14.90 12.60
C CYS A 388 10.53 16.22 12.79
N LEU A 389 9.41 16.20 13.50
CA LEU A 389 8.55 17.38 13.64
C LEU A 389 9.33 18.48 14.38
N ASN A 390 9.45 19.64 13.76
CA ASN A 390 10.14 20.79 14.33
C ASN A 390 9.13 21.69 15.05
N GLU A 391 8.08 22.09 14.34
CA GLU A 391 7.12 23.08 14.82
C GLU A 391 5.72 22.77 14.30
N VAL A 392 4.72 23.06 15.12
CA VAL A 392 3.31 23.04 14.76
C VAL A 392 2.82 24.48 14.88
N GLN A 393 2.27 25.02 13.80
CA GLN A 393 1.70 26.35 13.78
C GLN A 393 0.20 26.25 13.47
N PRO A 394 -0.66 26.86 14.29
CA PRO A 394 -2.07 27.02 13.95
C PRO A 394 -2.19 27.76 12.61
N THR A 395 -2.86 27.13 11.65
CA THR A 395 -3.11 27.76 10.36
C THR A 395 -4.27 28.73 10.53
N ALA A 396 -4.04 30.02 10.28
CA ALA A 396 -5.12 31.00 10.31
C ALA A 396 -6.13 30.69 9.20
N LEU A 397 -7.41 30.80 9.50
CA LEU A 397 -8.45 30.75 8.49
C LEU A 397 -8.20 31.90 7.48
N PRO A 398 -8.13 31.62 6.17
CA PRO A 398 -8.00 32.65 5.15
C PRO A 398 -9.11 33.71 5.25
N ALA A 399 -8.87 34.92 4.74
CA ALA A 399 -9.89 35.98 4.76
C ALA A 399 -11.05 35.74 3.79
N MET A 400 -10.82 34.91 2.77
CA MET A 400 -11.76 34.54 1.71
C MET A 400 -11.74 33.03 1.50
N VAL A 401 -12.84 32.48 0.96
CA VAL A 401 -12.90 31.08 0.54
C VAL A 401 -11.86 30.84 -0.56
N ASN A 402 -10.92 29.93 -0.30
CA ASN A 402 -10.01 29.38 -1.29
C ASN A 402 -10.32 27.88 -1.49
N ASP A 403 -9.58 27.20 -2.35
CA ASP A 403 -9.85 25.79 -2.66
C ASP A 403 -9.79 24.85 -1.44
N GLU A 404 -8.92 25.12 -0.47
CA GLU A 404 -8.81 24.31 0.75
C GLU A 404 -10.00 24.54 1.69
N VAL A 405 -10.36 25.80 1.93
CA VAL A 405 -11.51 26.19 2.75
C VAL A 405 -12.81 25.70 2.12
N ARG A 406 -12.92 25.79 0.80
CA ARG A 406 -14.07 25.26 0.03
C ARG A 406 -14.27 23.78 0.31
N LYS A 407 -13.22 22.96 0.17
CA LYS A 407 -13.31 21.52 0.41
C LYS A 407 -13.77 21.22 1.84
N MET A 408 -13.22 21.93 2.81
CA MET A 408 -13.61 21.80 4.21
C MET A 408 -15.09 22.14 4.44
N ILE A 409 -15.56 23.26 3.89
CA ILE A 409 -16.96 23.68 4.02
C ILE A 409 -17.89 22.68 3.34
N VAL A 410 -17.53 22.19 2.15
CA VAL A 410 -18.31 21.19 1.43
C VAL A 410 -18.44 19.92 2.27
N ASP A 411 -17.35 19.41 2.83
CA ASP A 411 -17.39 18.23 3.71
C ASP A 411 -18.29 18.45 4.95
N LEU A 412 -18.21 19.63 5.58
CA LEU A 412 -19.06 19.98 6.72
C LEU A 412 -20.53 20.06 6.33
N LEU A 413 -20.87 20.76 5.24
CA LEU A 413 -22.24 20.90 4.75
C LEU A 413 -22.85 19.55 4.35
N ILE A 414 -22.08 18.70 3.68
CA ILE A 414 -22.52 17.34 3.35
C ILE A 414 -22.80 16.54 4.63
N THR A 415 -21.90 16.62 5.61
CA THR A 415 -22.05 15.94 6.90
C THR A 415 -23.31 16.41 7.62
N GLU A 416 -23.57 17.72 7.65
CA GLU A 416 -24.77 18.30 8.26
C GLU A 416 -26.05 17.87 7.54
N LYS A 417 -26.08 17.94 6.21
CA LYS A 417 -27.21 17.47 5.41
C LYS A 417 -27.48 15.99 5.65
N ALA A 418 -26.43 15.17 5.74
CA ALA A 418 -26.55 13.75 6.04
C ALA A 418 -27.11 13.51 7.47
N LEU A 419 -26.63 14.25 8.48
CA LEU A 419 -27.13 14.15 9.85
C LEU A 419 -28.58 14.63 9.97
N ALA A 420 -28.94 15.72 9.30
CA ALA A 420 -30.31 16.23 9.25
C ALA A 420 -31.24 15.23 8.57
N PHE A 421 -30.82 14.69 7.41
CA PHE A 421 -31.53 13.63 6.71
C PHE A 421 -31.75 12.41 7.60
N HIS A 422 -30.71 11.93 8.29
CA HIS A 422 -30.83 10.82 9.22
C HIS A 422 -31.83 11.13 10.34
N LYS A 423 -31.72 12.30 10.97
CA LYS A 423 -32.62 12.71 12.06
C LYS A 423 -34.08 12.81 11.62
N GLU A 424 -34.35 13.31 10.42
CA GLU A 424 -35.70 13.51 9.90
C GLU A 424 -36.30 12.23 9.31
N LYS A 425 -35.53 11.51 8.48
CA LYS A 425 -36.05 10.41 7.65
C LYS A 425 -35.82 9.03 8.25
N ILE A 426 -34.85 8.88 9.15
CA ILE A 426 -34.40 7.55 9.61
C ILE A 426 -34.65 7.37 11.10
N ALA A 427 -34.20 8.32 11.94
CA ALA A 427 -34.31 8.24 13.39
C ALA A 427 -35.75 7.99 13.92
N PRO A 428 -36.83 8.52 13.31
CA PRO A 428 -38.19 8.23 13.78
C PRO A 428 -38.57 6.74 13.71
N TYR A 429 -37.94 5.98 12.82
CA TYR A 429 -38.18 4.54 12.67
C TYR A 429 -37.35 3.69 13.64
N ALA A 430 -36.37 4.27 14.35
CA ALA A 430 -35.48 3.53 15.25
C ALA A 430 -36.22 2.91 16.45
N GLU A 431 -37.29 3.54 16.92
CA GLU A 431 -38.12 3.02 18.02
C GLU A 431 -39.18 2.01 17.53
N ILE A 432 -39.57 2.10 16.25
CA ILE A 432 -40.60 1.25 15.64
C ILE A 432 -39.97 -0.05 15.11
N ALA A 433 -38.79 0.04 14.52
CA ALA A 433 -38.10 -1.06 13.85
C ALA A 433 -37.92 -2.34 14.70
N PRO A 434 -37.60 -2.28 16.01
CA PRO A 434 -37.48 -3.48 16.83
C PRO A 434 -38.81 -4.20 17.10
N ASN A 435 -39.95 -3.53 16.85
CA ASN A 435 -41.28 -3.99 17.25
C ASN A 435 -42.14 -4.49 16.08
N VAL A 436 -41.58 -4.47 14.85
CA VAL A 436 -42.24 -4.96 13.64
C VAL A 436 -41.65 -6.30 13.20
N ASN A 437 -42.51 -7.19 12.68
CA ASN A 437 -42.08 -8.51 12.21
C ASN A 437 -41.62 -8.49 10.76
N GLU A 438 -42.17 -7.58 9.95
CA GLU A 438 -41.81 -7.38 8.55
C GLU A 438 -41.46 -5.91 8.28
N ARG A 439 -40.45 -5.66 7.44
CA ARG A 439 -40.02 -4.29 7.10
C ARG A 439 -41.15 -3.43 6.52
N ARG A 440 -42.11 -4.05 5.83
CA ARG A 440 -43.30 -3.35 5.28
C ARG A 440 -44.19 -2.74 6.35
N GLU A 441 -44.13 -3.25 7.57
CA GLU A 441 -44.89 -2.73 8.71
C GLU A 441 -44.33 -1.40 9.22
N LEU A 442 -43.10 -1.02 8.84
CA LEU A 442 -42.53 0.32 9.13
C LEU A 442 -43.35 1.44 8.49
N ALA A 443 -44.02 1.17 7.37
CA ALA A 443 -44.90 2.12 6.71
C ALA A 443 -46.31 2.18 7.35
N GLY A 444 -46.63 1.26 8.27
CA GLY A 444 -48.00 1.04 8.75
C GLY A 444 -48.65 2.28 9.37
N SER A 445 -47.95 2.97 10.28
CA SER A 445 -48.44 4.19 10.92
C SER A 445 -48.65 5.33 9.91
N LEU A 446 -47.71 5.50 8.98
CA LEU A 446 -47.78 6.54 7.95
C LEU A 446 -48.93 6.28 6.96
N VAL A 447 -49.12 5.03 6.57
CA VAL A 447 -50.22 4.60 5.69
C VAL A 447 -51.57 4.81 6.38
N GLU A 448 -51.69 4.49 7.67
CA GLU A 448 -52.91 4.76 8.44
C GLU A 448 -53.23 6.26 8.54
N GLU A 449 -52.22 7.11 8.74
CA GLU A 449 -52.39 8.57 8.77
C GLU A 449 -52.87 9.10 7.42
N ILE A 450 -52.31 8.63 6.31
CA ILE A 450 -52.73 9.01 4.95
C ILE A 450 -54.18 8.57 4.68
N TYR A 451 -54.58 7.38 5.12
CA TYR A 451 -55.96 6.90 4.96
C TYR A 451 -56.97 7.74 5.77
N LYS A 452 -56.59 8.18 6.97
CA LYS A 452 -57.42 8.98 7.88
C LYS A 452 -57.52 10.46 7.48
N ASP A 453 -56.74 10.92 6.52
CA ASP A 453 -56.80 12.29 6.02
C ASP A 453 -57.98 12.46 5.04
N ASP A 454 -59.09 13.02 5.53
CA ASP A 454 -60.30 13.27 4.74
C ASP A 454 -60.15 14.41 3.70
N SER A 455 -59.02 15.13 3.70
CA SER A 455 -58.75 16.20 2.74
C SER A 455 -58.19 15.71 1.39
N LEU A 456 -57.80 14.43 1.31
CA LEU A 456 -57.20 13.83 0.13
C LEU A 456 -58.22 12.98 -0.63
N SER A 457 -58.19 13.06 -1.96
CA SER A 457 -58.90 12.12 -2.83
C SER A 457 -58.27 10.72 -2.80
N ASP A 458 -59.00 9.70 -3.24
CA ASP A 458 -58.50 8.32 -3.28
C ASP A 458 -57.24 8.16 -4.15
N GLU A 459 -57.14 8.91 -5.25
CA GLU A 459 -55.95 8.93 -6.12
C GLU A 459 -54.74 9.58 -5.42
N GLU A 460 -54.95 10.68 -4.68
CA GLU A 460 -53.90 11.35 -3.92
C GLU A 460 -53.42 10.53 -2.73
N LYS A 461 -54.33 9.81 -2.05
CA LYS A 461 -53.99 8.86 -0.99
C LYS A 461 -53.10 7.75 -1.53
N GLN A 462 -53.48 7.15 -2.66
CA GLN A 462 -52.71 6.07 -3.26
C GLN A 462 -51.32 6.53 -3.70
N ALA A 463 -51.21 7.72 -4.30
CA ALA A 463 -49.93 8.30 -4.70
C ALA A 463 -49.00 8.56 -3.50
N LYS A 464 -49.53 9.13 -2.41
CA LYS A 464 -48.76 9.37 -1.17
C LYS A 464 -48.33 8.08 -0.49
N ILE A 465 -49.17 7.04 -0.50
CA ILE A 465 -48.82 5.73 0.05
C ILE A 465 -47.68 5.10 -0.74
N THR A 466 -47.75 5.13 -2.08
CA THR A 466 -46.65 4.62 -2.93
C THR A 466 -45.37 5.40 -2.68
N GLN A 467 -45.43 6.74 -2.62
CA GLN A 467 -44.27 7.56 -2.33
C GLN A 467 -43.66 7.24 -0.94
N ALA A 468 -44.50 7.10 0.09
CA ALA A 468 -44.03 6.73 1.43
C ALA A 468 -43.37 5.34 1.46
N GLN A 469 -43.91 4.37 0.71
CA GLN A 469 -43.33 3.04 0.61
C GLN A 469 -42.00 3.06 -0.15
N ASP A 470 -41.89 3.85 -1.21
CA ASP A 470 -40.66 4.03 -1.98
C ASP A 470 -39.58 4.74 -1.15
N ASP A 471 -39.94 5.78 -0.39
CA ASP A 471 -39.05 6.51 0.50
C ASP A 471 -38.52 5.60 1.63
N ILE A 472 -39.40 4.83 2.26
CA ILE A 472 -39.02 3.86 3.30
C ILE A 472 -38.13 2.75 2.70
N THR A 473 -38.46 2.26 1.51
CA THR A 473 -37.66 1.22 0.83
C THR A 473 -36.27 1.72 0.46
N THR A 474 -36.18 2.96 -0.02
CA THR A 474 -34.95 3.55 -0.52
C THR A 474 -34.04 4.02 0.62
N TYR A 475 -34.62 4.67 1.64
CA TYR A 475 -33.84 5.41 2.63
C TYR A 475 -33.86 4.81 4.04
N VAL A 476 -34.87 4.03 4.40
CA VAL A 476 -35.05 3.52 5.78
C VAL A 476 -34.64 2.06 5.91
N TYR A 477 -35.04 1.20 4.96
CA TYR A 477 -34.67 -0.23 4.98
C TYR A 477 -33.17 -0.51 5.02
N PRO A 478 -32.28 0.29 4.40
CA PRO A 478 -30.83 0.05 4.55
C PRO A 478 -30.32 0.17 5.99
N PHE A 479 -31.03 0.91 6.86
CA PHE A 479 -30.60 1.21 8.23
C PHE A 479 -31.15 0.24 9.29
N PHE A 480 -32.24 -0.45 8.99
CA PHE A 480 -32.93 -1.35 9.92
C PHE A 480 -33.07 -2.74 9.30
N ARG A 481 -32.48 -3.75 9.96
CA ARG A 481 -32.43 -5.13 9.44
C ARG A 481 -33.69 -5.91 9.72
#